data_AF-A0AAN7PSQ5-F1
#
_entry.id   AF-A0AAN7PSQ5-F1
#
_cell.length_a   1.000
_cell.length_b   1.000
_cell.length_c   1.000
_cell.angle_alpha   90.00
_cell.angle_beta   90.00
_cell.angle_gamma   90.00
#
_symmetry.space_group_name_H-M   'P 1'
#
loop_
_entity.id
_entity.type
_entity.pdbx_description
1 polymer ?
#
loop_
_entity_poly.entity_id
_entity_poly.type
_entity_poly.pdbx_seq_one_letter_code
_entity_poly.pdbx_strand_id
1 'polypeptide(L)' 'MPFKGSGKCSYAGCISDLDKMCPVGLQVRSKDNRVVACKSACLAFNSPRYCCTGRFGTPQACKPTA' A
#
# COMPACT_ATOMS: atom_id res chain seq x y z
N MET A 1 11.86 -14.76 4.92
CA MET A 1 11.20 -16.03 4.57
C MET A 1 11.11 -16.85 5.84
N PRO A 2 9.95 -17.41 6.19
CA PRO A 2 9.83 -18.18 7.42
C PRO A 2 10.87 -19.30 7.44
N PHE A 3 11.66 -19.35 8.49
CA PHE A 3 12.74 -20.31 8.66
C PHE A 3 12.53 -21.04 10.00
N LYS A 4 12.22 -22.34 9.91
CA LYS A 4 12.05 -23.26 11.05
C LYS A 4 10.91 -22.87 12.02
N GLY A 5 9.67 -22.91 11.52
CA GLY A 5 8.44 -22.75 12.32
C GLY A 5 7.36 -23.77 11.92
N SER A 6 6.51 -24.15 12.87
CA SER A 6 5.37 -25.05 12.67
C SER A 6 4.05 -24.26 12.62
N GLY A 7 3.16 -24.61 11.68
CA GLY A 7 1.89 -23.90 11.46
C GLY A 7 1.78 -23.33 10.05
N LYS A 8 0.91 -22.32 9.85
CA LYS A 8 0.70 -21.65 8.55
C LYS A 8 1.80 -20.61 8.28
N CYS A 9 3.03 -21.08 8.10
CA CYS A 9 4.19 -20.24 7.83
C CYS A 9 4.44 -20.05 6.33
N SER A 10 3.49 -19.40 5.63
CA SER A 10 3.66 -19.07 4.21
C SER A 10 4.54 -17.82 4.02
N TYR A 11 5.30 -17.78 2.93
CA TYR A 11 6.01 -16.57 2.52
C TYR A 11 5.00 -15.47 2.12
N ALA A 12 5.19 -14.27 2.65
CA ALA A 12 4.49 -13.06 2.21
C ALA A 12 5.53 -12.07 1.68
N GLY A 13 5.33 -11.60 0.45
CA GLY A 13 6.22 -10.65 -0.20
C GLY A 13 5.54 -9.94 -1.36
N CYS A 14 6.08 -8.79 -1.74
CA CYS A 14 5.69 -8.03 -2.92
C CYS A 14 6.91 -7.97 -3.84
N ILE A 15 6.90 -8.77 -4.90
CA ILE A 15 8.04 -8.92 -5.82
C ILE A 15 7.90 -7.94 -7.00
N SER A 16 6.70 -7.43 -7.25
CA SER A 16 6.40 -6.50 -8.33
C SER A 16 6.98 -5.11 -8.07
N ASP A 17 7.55 -4.48 -9.11
CA ASP A 17 7.95 -3.07 -9.10
C ASP A 17 6.71 -2.16 -9.07
N LEU A 18 6.27 -1.78 -7.87
CA LEU A 18 5.12 -0.88 -7.70
C LEU A 18 5.36 0.51 -8.32
N ASP A 19 6.61 0.96 -8.40
CA ASP A 19 6.97 2.27 -8.95
C ASP A 19 6.62 2.39 -10.45
N LYS A 20 6.67 1.29 -11.19
CA LYS A 20 6.35 1.25 -12.63
C LYS A 20 4.85 1.34 -12.90
N MET A 21 4.03 0.87 -11.97
CA MET A 21 2.56 0.87 -12.06
C MET A 21 1.91 1.93 -11.16
N CYS A 22 2.71 2.81 -10.54
CA CYS A 22 2.22 3.78 -9.59
C CYS A 22 1.39 4.88 -10.28
N PRO A 23 0.12 5.09 -9.91
CA PRO A 23 -0.69 6.15 -10.47
C PRO A 23 -0.12 7.53 -10.09
N VAL A 24 -0.27 8.51 -10.97
CA VAL A 24 0.38 9.83 -10.88
C VAL A 24 0.15 10.51 -9.53
N GLY A 25 -1.06 10.41 -8.97
CA GLY A 25 -1.40 11.01 -7.66
C GLY A 25 -0.68 10.39 -6.45
N LEU A 26 -0.01 9.24 -6.63
CA LEU A 26 0.70 8.51 -5.58
C LEU A 26 2.22 8.48 -5.78
N GLN A 27 2.74 8.97 -6.91
CA GLN A 27 4.15 8.91 -7.25
C GLN A 27 5.00 9.81 -6.34
N VAL A 28 6.11 9.27 -5.84
CA VAL A 28 7.22 10.05 -5.29
C VAL A 28 8.28 10.16 -6.36
N ARG A 29 8.67 11.39 -6.71
CA ARG A 29 9.66 11.65 -7.76
C ARG A 29 10.98 12.15 -7.22
N SER A 30 12.07 11.67 -7.81
CA SER A 30 13.42 12.22 -7.61
C SER A 30 13.58 13.56 -8.34
N LYS A 31 14.70 14.24 -8.09
CA LYS A 31 15.13 15.46 -8.79
C LYS A 31 15.23 15.24 -10.30
N ASP A 32 15.61 14.04 -10.74
CA ASP A 32 15.67 13.63 -12.15
C ASP A 32 14.32 13.19 -12.73
N ASN A 33 13.21 13.52 -12.05
CA ASN A 33 11.84 13.25 -12.47
C ASN A 33 11.44 11.76 -12.61
N ARG A 34 12.26 10.85 -12.06
CA ARG A 34 11.99 9.41 -11.99
C ARG A 34 11.13 9.07 -10.77
N VAL A 35 10.18 8.14 -10.93
CA VAL A 35 9.42 7.59 -9.81
C VAL A 35 10.35 6.69 -8.98
N VAL A 36 10.42 6.93 -7.68
CA VAL A 36 11.33 6.23 -6.75
C VAL A 36 10.60 5.61 -5.56
N ALA A 37 9.32 5.91 -5.40
CA ALA A 37 8.43 5.24 -4.46
C ALA A 37 6.97 5.47 -4.87
N CYS A 38 6.07 4.60 -4.41
CA CYS A 38 4.63 4.77 -4.52
C CYS A 38 4.00 4.92 -3.13
N LYS A 39 3.31 6.04 -2.88
CA LYS A 39 2.56 6.26 -1.65
C LYS A 39 1.31 5.39 -1.63
N SER A 40 0.89 4.97 -0.44
CA SER A 40 -0.48 4.47 -0.26
C SER A 40 -1.49 5.61 -0.38
N ALA A 41 -2.74 5.29 -0.73
CA ALA A 41 -3.82 6.26 -0.79
C ALA A 41 -4.06 6.97 0.57
N CYS A 42 -3.88 6.26 1.68
CA CYS A 42 -3.94 6.89 3.01
C CYS A 42 -2.86 7.96 3.17
N LEU A 43 -1.61 7.66 2.81
CA LEU A 43 -0.50 8.59 2.96
C LEU A 43 -0.60 9.80 1.99
N ALA A 44 -1.18 9.60 0.81
CA ALA A 44 -1.34 10.65 -0.18
C ALA A 44 -2.53 11.58 0.11
N PHE A 45 -3.66 11.02 0.54
CA PHE A 45 -4.93 11.77 0.64
C PHE A 45 -5.41 12.00 2.07
N ASN A 46 -4.86 11.29 3.06
CA ASN A 46 -5.20 11.38 4.48
C ASN A 46 -6.72 11.32 4.78
N SER A 47 -7.48 10.63 3.92
CA SER A 47 -8.92 10.50 4.05
C SER A 47 -9.29 9.32 4.95
N PRO A 48 -10.31 9.43 5.82
CA PRO A 48 -10.77 8.34 6.68
C PRO A 48 -11.11 7.06 5.90
N ARG A 49 -11.58 7.20 4.65
CA ARG A 49 -11.88 6.08 3.74
C ARG A 49 -10.66 5.28 3.35
N TYR A 50 -9.54 5.94 3.09
CA TYR A 50 -8.30 5.28 2.67
C TYR A 50 -7.46 4.82 3.87
N CYS A 51 -7.59 5.49 5.00
CA CYS A 51 -6.86 5.17 6.23
C CYS A 51 -7.61 4.19 7.16
N CYS A 52 -8.83 3.78 6.80
CA CYS A 52 -9.70 2.95 7.63
C CYS A 52 -9.86 3.51 9.06
N THR A 53 -10.20 4.80 9.18
CA THR A 53 -10.39 5.46 10.48
C THR A 53 -11.81 6.00 10.66
N GLY A 54 -12.20 6.26 11.91
CA GLY A 54 -13.52 6.78 12.26
C GLY A 54 -14.65 5.87 11.77
N ARG A 55 -15.53 6.39 10.90
CA ARG A 55 -16.65 5.64 10.31
C ARG A 55 -16.21 4.48 9.40
N PHE A 56 -14.94 4.48 8.96
CA PHE A 56 -14.34 3.41 8.17
C PHE A 56 -13.42 2.52 9.02
N GLY A 57 -13.53 2.56 10.36
CA GLY A 57 -12.68 1.78 11.27
C GLY A 57 -12.94 0.28 11.30
N THR A 58 -13.99 -0.21 10.61
CA THR A 58 -14.31 -1.64 10.56
C THR A 58 -14.02 -2.23 9.18
N PRO A 59 -13.69 -3.54 9.08
CA PRO A 59 -13.43 -4.18 7.80
C PRO A 59 -14.61 -4.12 6.83
N GLN A 60 -15.85 -4.12 7.34
CA GLN A 60 -17.06 -4.00 6.50
C GLN A 60 -17.20 -2.61 5.89
N ALA A 61 -16.75 -1.58 6.60
CA ALA A 61 -16.83 -0.19 6.16
C ALA A 61 -15.62 0.21 5.30
N CYS A 62 -14.41 -0.27 5.62
CA CYS A 62 -13.19 -0.01 4.83
C CYS A 62 -13.03 -1.01 3.69
N LYS A 63 -13.68 -0.71 2.56
CA LYS A 63 -13.59 -1.55 1.36
C LYS A 63 -12.31 -1.27 0.55
N PRO A 64 -11.81 -2.25 -0.22
CA PRO A 64 -10.73 -2.03 -1.17
C PRO A 64 -11.05 -0.88 -2.12
N THR A 65 -10.03 -0.10 -2.46
CA THR A 65 -10.12 1.02 -3.40
C THR A 65 -9.25 0.74 -4.60
N ALA A 66 -9.68 1.19 -5.79
CA ALA A 66 -9.02 0.98 -7.07
C ALA A 66 -8.01 2.08 -7.37
#